data_AF-A0A368VRA1-F1
#
_entry.id   AF-A0A368VRA1-F1
#
_cell.length_a   1.000
_cell.length_b   1.000
_cell.length_c   1.000
_cell.angle_alpha   90.00
_cell.angle_beta   90.00
_cell.angle_gamma   90.00
#
_symmetry.space_group_name_H-M   'P 1'
#
loop_
_entity.id
_entity.type
_entity.pdbx_description
1 polymer ?
#
loop_
_entity_poly.entity_id
_entity_poly.type
_entity_poly.pdbx_seq_one_letter_code
_entity_poly.pdbx_strand_id
1 'polypeptide(L)'
;MNKIMMVLTLILLLSGCSAANNNVGNTPDNSNPSTNVGQGNQPDPSEPAPEETDTSNKVEEEEEPAAATTEQEAAEAVILALKEADMTALAAYIHPDKGLLFSPYAHIDTASAKVFPAAGLPALTDPTVYTWGSYDGTGDPIELTFQQYFDKFVYDKDFIEPETIGVDEIKGEGNTLVNIKDVFPNSYVMDYYFSGFDAQYNGMDWESLILVLEELDGAWYVSAIVHSQWTI
;
A
#
# COMPACT_ATOMS: atom_id res chain seq x y z
N MET A 1 26.14 -41.56 -26.81
CA MET A 1 27.61 -41.50 -26.68
C MET A 1 27.97 -40.25 -25.91
N ASN A 2 28.66 -40.47 -24.79
CA ASN A 2 29.22 -39.59 -23.76
C ASN A 2 29.49 -38.13 -24.24
N LYS A 3 29.35 -37.10 -23.39
CA LYS A 3 30.26 -36.86 -22.25
C LYS A 3 29.77 -35.74 -21.30
N ILE A 4 29.85 -36.08 -20.00
CA ILE A 4 30.47 -35.30 -18.91
C ILE A 4 29.69 -34.12 -18.33
N MET A 5 28.96 -34.49 -17.28
CA MET A 5 28.68 -33.76 -16.04
C MET A 5 29.94 -33.08 -15.48
N MET A 6 29.86 -31.78 -15.19
CA MET A 6 30.84 -31.07 -14.37
C MET A 6 30.10 -30.30 -13.27
N VAL A 7 29.96 -30.97 -12.12
CA VAL A 7 29.54 -30.39 -10.84
C VAL A 7 30.74 -29.61 -10.32
N LEU A 8 30.59 -28.30 -10.11
CA LEU A 8 31.58 -27.47 -9.42
C LEU A 8 30.99 -26.98 -8.09
N THR A 9 31.09 -27.82 -7.08
CA THR A 9 30.92 -27.46 -5.66
C THR A 9 32.09 -26.57 -5.22
N LEU A 10 31.80 -25.33 -4.79
CA LEU A 10 32.78 -24.43 -4.18
C LEU A 10 32.36 -24.06 -2.75
N ILE A 11 32.89 -24.87 -1.82
CA ILE A 11 33.34 -24.62 -0.44
C ILE A 11 32.92 -23.31 0.24
N LEU A 12 32.20 -23.47 1.37
CA LEU A 12 31.98 -22.50 2.44
C LEU A 12 33.30 -21.95 3.01
N LEU A 13 33.34 -20.64 3.28
CA LEU A 13 34.20 -20.04 4.29
C LEU A 13 33.35 -19.24 5.28
N LEU A 14 33.24 -19.78 6.49
CA LEU A 14 32.80 -19.10 7.70
C LEU A 14 33.93 -18.21 8.20
N SER A 15 33.64 -16.91 8.39
CA SER A 15 34.45 -16.02 9.22
C SER A 15 33.50 -15.31 10.18
N GLY A 16 33.52 -15.76 11.43
CA GLY A 16 32.88 -15.07 12.54
C GLY A 16 33.77 -13.98 13.11
N CYS A 17 33.15 -13.00 13.78
CA CYS A 17 33.73 -12.27 14.88
C CYS A 17 32.62 -11.89 15.86
N SER A 18 32.71 -12.42 17.08
CA SER A 18 32.02 -11.93 18.27
C SER A 18 32.83 -10.79 18.89
N ALA A 19 32.15 -9.78 19.42
CA ALA A 19 32.61 -9.04 20.60
C ALA A 19 31.43 -8.33 21.25
N ALA A 20 31.00 -8.88 22.38
CA ALA A 20 30.16 -8.19 23.36
C ALA A 20 30.97 -7.09 24.03
N ASN A 21 30.32 -5.98 24.41
CA ASN A 21 30.76 -5.25 25.58
C ASN A 21 29.56 -4.64 26.33
N ASN A 22 29.48 -5.05 27.60
CA ASN A 22 28.54 -4.59 28.61
C ASN A 22 28.84 -3.14 28.99
N ASN A 23 27.80 -2.38 29.37
CA ASN A 23 27.96 -1.41 30.44
C ASN A 23 26.72 -1.36 31.33
N VAL A 24 26.93 -1.88 32.55
CA VAL A 24 26.16 -1.67 33.79
C VAL A 24 26.31 -0.18 34.13
N GLY A 25 25.24 0.59 34.32
CA GLY A 25 24.49 0.68 35.58
C GLY A 25 25.07 1.77 36.48
N ASN A 26 24.32 2.85 36.71
CA ASN A 26 24.13 3.50 38.03
C ASN A 26 23.30 4.79 37.92
N THR A 27 22.13 4.78 38.53
CA THR A 27 21.48 5.94 39.19
C THR A 27 22.08 6.08 40.61
N PRO A 28 22.13 7.28 41.22
CA PRO A 28 21.06 7.71 42.13
C PRO A 28 20.84 9.25 42.10
N ASP A 29 19.60 9.76 42.07
CA ASP A 29 18.70 10.08 43.21
C ASP A 29 18.66 11.59 43.57
N ASN A 30 17.41 12.02 43.81
CA ASN A 30 16.93 13.01 44.78
C ASN A 30 16.83 14.53 44.45
N SER A 31 15.54 14.97 44.43
CA SER A 31 14.85 16.09 45.13
C SER A 31 15.59 17.43 45.42
N ASN A 32 14.99 18.62 45.46
CA ASN A 32 13.65 19.10 45.85
C ASN A 32 13.49 20.60 45.40
N PRO A 33 12.49 21.42 45.81
CA PRO A 33 11.81 22.38 44.94
C PRO A 33 12.07 23.86 45.34
N SER A 34 11.53 24.83 44.60
CA SER A 34 10.83 25.99 45.21
C SER A 34 10.17 26.88 44.15
N THR A 35 8.87 27.06 44.34
CA THR A 35 8.05 28.21 43.93
C THR A 35 8.67 29.55 44.31
N ASN A 36 8.46 30.59 43.48
CA ASN A 36 8.26 31.94 43.99
C ASN A 36 7.28 32.74 43.12
N VAL A 37 6.29 33.31 43.81
CA VAL A 37 5.20 34.17 43.33
C VAL A 37 5.65 35.62 43.50
N GLY A 38 5.48 36.45 42.49
CA GLY A 38 5.75 37.89 42.55
C GLY A 38 4.67 38.67 41.80
N GLN A 39 3.73 39.20 42.58
CA GLN A 39 2.58 40.02 42.19
C GLN A 39 2.96 41.51 42.19
N GLY A 40 2.43 42.28 41.24
CA GLY A 40 2.46 43.75 41.25
C GLY A 40 1.38 44.35 40.35
N ASN A 41 0.32 44.89 40.96
CA ASN A 41 -0.78 45.60 40.30
C ASN A 41 -0.51 47.12 40.22
N GLN A 42 -1.04 47.78 39.17
CA GLN A 42 -1.98 48.94 39.15
C GLN A 42 -1.72 49.96 38.01
N PRO A 43 -2.74 50.75 37.58
CA PRO A 43 -3.01 51.05 36.17
C PRO A 43 -3.05 52.56 35.82
N ASP A 44 -3.39 52.81 34.55
CA ASP A 44 -4.06 54.01 33.97
C ASP A 44 -3.17 55.16 33.45
N PRO A 45 -3.63 56.06 32.54
CA PRO A 45 -4.58 55.98 31.41
C PRO A 45 -3.95 56.45 30.07
N SER A 46 -4.71 56.28 28.97
CA SER A 46 -4.85 57.19 27.81
C SER A 46 -4.50 56.58 26.44
N GLU A 47 -5.58 56.30 25.73
CA GLU A 47 -5.77 56.02 24.29
C GLU A 47 -5.23 57.16 23.37
N PRO A 48 -4.75 56.83 22.16
CA PRO A 48 -5.61 56.86 20.97
C PRO A 48 -5.48 55.62 20.07
N ALA A 49 -6.61 55.16 19.52
CA ALA A 49 -6.69 54.27 18.37
C ALA A 49 -5.89 54.84 17.17
N PRO A 50 -5.33 53.97 16.31
CA PRO A 50 -5.98 53.81 15.02
C PRO A 50 -5.91 52.39 14.40
N GLU A 51 -6.88 52.19 13.51
CA GLU A 51 -6.80 51.40 12.27
C GLU A 51 -6.79 49.87 12.37
N GLU A 52 -7.99 49.34 12.07
CA GLU A 52 -8.25 48.00 11.58
C GLU A 52 -7.25 47.64 10.47
N THR A 53 -6.37 46.70 10.77
CA THR A 53 -5.67 45.91 9.76
C THR A 53 -6.40 44.58 9.67
N ASP A 54 -7.27 44.53 8.67
CA ASP A 54 -7.91 43.36 8.11
C ASP A 54 -6.84 42.30 7.79
N THR A 55 -6.54 41.49 8.80
CA THR A 55 -5.71 40.30 8.64
C THR A 55 -6.66 39.23 8.15
N SER A 56 -6.91 39.30 6.84
CA SER A 56 -7.52 38.24 6.07
C SER A 56 -6.78 36.94 6.38
N ASN A 57 -7.37 36.15 7.29
CA ASN A 57 -7.05 34.74 7.45
C ASN A 57 -7.37 34.09 6.10
N LYS A 58 -6.35 34.00 5.25
CA LYS A 58 -6.31 33.03 4.18
C LYS A 58 -6.22 31.67 4.88
N VAL A 59 -7.38 31.14 5.22
CA VAL A 59 -7.54 29.70 5.40
C VAL A 59 -7.07 29.11 4.07
N GLU A 60 -5.89 28.51 4.09
CA GLU A 60 -5.51 27.56 3.07
C GLU A 60 -6.53 26.44 3.20
N GLU A 61 -7.56 26.54 2.37
CA GLU A 61 -8.41 25.43 2.00
C GLU A 61 -7.44 24.38 1.47
N GLU A 62 -7.10 23.40 2.32
CA GLU A 62 -6.55 22.13 1.86
C GLU A 62 -7.56 21.65 0.83
N GLU A 63 -7.24 21.81 -0.46
CA GLU A 63 -8.07 21.30 -1.54
C GLU A 63 -8.17 19.79 -1.31
N GLU A 64 -9.31 19.35 -0.76
CA GLU A 64 -9.63 17.94 -0.78
C GLU A 64 -9.53 17.49 -2.24
N PRO A 65 -8.80 16.41 -2.52
CA PRO A 65 -8.65 15.92 -3.89
C PRO A 65 -10.05 15.74 -4.46
N ALA A 66 -10.32 16.42 -5.57
CA ALA A 66 -11.61 16.32 -6.25
C ALA A 66 -11.91 14.84 -6.48
N ALA A 67 -12.93 14.33 -5.79
CA ALA A 67 -13.25 12.91 -5.83
C ALA A 67 -13.57 12.50 -7.28
N ALA A 68 -12.95 11.40 -7.75
CA ALA A 68 -13.13 10.94 -9.13
C ALA A 68 -14.61 10.69 -9.41
N THR A 69 -15.11 11.24 -10.52
CA THR A 69 -16.55 11.20 -10.85
C THR A 69 -16.91 10.00 -11.73
N THR A 70 -15.90 9.33 -12.26
CA THR A 70 -16.03 8.11 -13.07
C THR A 70 -15.06 7.03 -12.58
N GLU A 71 -15.40 5.78 -12.87
CA GLU A 71 -14.56 4.63 -12.57
C GLU A 71 -13.21 4.69 -13.30
N GLN A 72 -13.15 5.21 -14.54
CA GLN A 72 -11.91 5.34 -15.29
C GLN A 72 -10.98 6.40 -14.70
N GLU A 73 -11.51 7.57 -14.30
CA GLU A 73 -10.72 8.61 -13.61
C GLU A 73 -10.11 8.07 -12.31
N ALA A 74 -10.89 7.34 -11.52
CA ALA A 74 -10.39 6.70 -10.30
C ALA A 74 -9.31 5.66 -10.60
N ALA A 75 -9.53 4.81 -11.61
CA ALA A 75 -8.56 3.79 -12.03
C ALA A 75 -7.23 4.39 -12.49
N GLU A 76 -7.29 5.44 -13.33
CA GLU A 76 -6.12 6.17 -13.84
C GLU A 76 -5.32 6.82 -12.71
N ALA A 77 -6.00 7.45 -11.75
CA ALA A 77 -5.34 8.07 -10.60
C ALA A 77 -4.71 7.02 -9.68
N VAL A 78 -5.41 5.91 -9.41
CA VAL A 78 -4.91 4.82 -8.58
C VAL A 78 -3.70 4.16 -9.23
N ILE A 79 -3.76 3.79 -10.52
CA ILE A 79 -2.64 3.11 -11.18
C ILE A 79 -1.40 4.02 -11.28
N LEU A 80 -1.59 5.34 -11.45
CA LEU A 80 -0.51 6.31 -11.40
C LEU A 80 0.12 6.37 -10.00
N ALA A 81 -0.69 6.45 -8.94
CA ALA A 81 -0.21 6.44 -7.57
C ALA A 81 0.58 5.16 -7.25
N LEU A 82 0.16 4.01 -7.78
CA LEU A 82 0.89 2.75 -7.65
C LEU A 82 2.24 2.80 -8.38
N LYS A 83 2.28 3.28 -9.64
CA LYS A 83 3.53 3.44 -10.39
C LYS A 83 4.54 4.34 -9.68
N GLU A 84 4.08 5.44 -9.13
CA GLU A 84 4.92 6.42 -8.44
C GLU A 84 5.22 6.01 -6.98
N ALA A 85 4.61 4.91 -6.52
CA ALA A 85 4.67 4.43 -5.15
C ALA A 85 4.22 5.51 -4.13
N ASP A 86 3.29 6.38 -4.54
CA ASP A 86 2.74 7.48 -3.74
C ASP A 86 1.55 7.00 -2.91
N MET A 87 1.84 6.61 -1.66
CA MET A 87 0.82 6.13 -0.73
C MET A 87 -0.13 7.24 -0.26
N THR A 88 0.27 8.51 -0.36
CA THR A 88 -0.61 9.64 -0.01
C THR A 88 -1.65 9.82 -1.10
N ALA A 89 -1.22 9.81 -2.37
CA ALA A 89 -2.12 9.84 -3.52
C ALA A 89 -3.04 8.60 -3.53
N LEU A 90 -2.51 7.40 -3.28
CA LEU A 90 -3.33 6.18 -3.19
C LEU A 90 -4.39 6.28 -2.08
N ALA A 91 -4.00 6.76 -0.89
CA ALA A 91 -4.91 6.88 0.25
C ALA A 91 -6.12 7.77 -0.03
N ALA A 92 -6.00 8.78 -0.90
CA ALA A 92 -7.10 9.66 -1.28
C ALA A 92 -8.23 8.94 -2.04
N TYR A 93 -7.93 7.81 -2.69
CA TYR A 93 -8.90 7.03 -3.47
C TYR A 93 -9.39 5.78 -2.75
N ILE A 94 -8.94 5.51 -1.51
CA ILE A 94 -9.40 4.35 -0.74
C ILE A 94 -10.86 4.53 -0.33
N HIS A 95 -11.69 3.50 -0.51
CA HIS A 95 -13.10 3.55 -0.13
C HIS A 95 -13.24 3.88 1.37
N PRO A 96 -13.95 4.96 1.75
CA PRO A 96 -13.92 5.46 3.12
C PRO A 96 -14.53 4.49 4.15
N ASP A 97 -15.61 3.79 3.78
CA ASP A 97 -16.26 2.83 4.68
C ASP A 97 -15.63 1.42 4.69
N LYS A 98 -15.12 0.97 3.53
CA LYS A 98 -14.65 -0.41 3.34
C LYS A 98 -13.14 -0.57 3.50
N GLY A 99 -12.39 0.51 3.34
CA GLY A 99 -10.94 0.46 3.21
C GLY A 99 -10.48 -0.19 1.91
N LEU A 100 -9.18 -0.46 1.83
CA LEU A 100 -8.52 -1.08 0.69
C LEU A 100 -8.09 -2.50 1.05
N LEU A 101 -8.71 -3.48 0.39
CA LEU A 101 -8.34 -4.89 0.48
C LEU A 101 -7.18 -5.20 -0.47
N PHE A 102 -6.21 -5.98 -0.01
CA PHE A 102 -5.14 -6.53 -0.83
C PHE A 102 -5.29 -8.04 -0.94
N SER A 103 -5.22 -8.56 -2.17
CA SER A 103 -5.24 -9.99 -2.44
C SER A 103 -4.10 -10.39 -3.39
N PRO A 104 -3.26 -11.38 -3.01
CA PRO A 104 -2.16 -11.85 -3.87
C PRO A 104 -2.64 -12.68 -5.06
N TYR A 105 -3.93 -13.04 -5.09
CA TYR A 105 -4.55 -13.86 -6.14
C TYR A 105 -6.00 -13.43 -6.42
N ALA A 106 -6.50 -13.75 -7.61
CA ALA A 106 -7.86 -13.44 -8.05
C ALA A 106 -8.98 -14.16 -7.26
N HIS A 107 -8.62 -15.21 -6.51
CA HIS A 107 -9.50 -15.77 -5.48
C HIS A 107 -9.22 -15.07 -4.15
N ILE A 108 -10.18 -14.27 -3.71
CA ILE A 108 -10.09 -13.51 -2.46
C ILE A 108 -10.57 -14.38 -1.31
N ASP A 109 -9.64 -14.73 -0.40
CA ASP A 109 -9.99 -15.27 0.92
C ASP A 109 -10.25 -14.12 1.90
N THR A 110 -11.53 -13.74 2.01
CA THR A 110 -11.98 -12.66 2.91
C THR A 110 -11.69 -12.91 4.39
N ALA A 111 -11.40 -14.16 4.82
CA ALA A 111 -11.06 -14.45 6.21
C ALA A 111 -9.62 -14.06 6.56
N SER A 112 -8.71 -14.08 5.58
CA SER A 112 -7.29 -13.77 5.78
C SER A 112 -6.83 -12.48 5.10
N ALA A 113 -7.59 -11.97 4.13
CA ALA A 113 -7.23 -10.79 3.35
C ALA A 113 -6.95 -9.58 4.25
N LYS A 114 -5.95 -8.79 3.86
CA LYS A 114 -5.59 -7.57 4.58
C LYS A 114 -6.37 -6.40 4.04
N VAL A 115 -6.98 -5.64 4.94
CA VAL A 115 -7.77 -4.46 4.63
C VAL A 115 -7.23 -3.31 5.45
N PHE A 116 -6.92 -2.19 4.80
CA PHE A 116 -6.44 -0.98 5.46
C PHE A 116 -7.40 0.19 5.20
N PRO A 117 -7.86 0.93 6.22
CA PRO A 117 -8.52 2.20 5.99
C PRO A 117 -7.51 3.22 5.43
N ALA A 118 -7.98 4.30 4.78
CA ALA A 118 -7.13 5.32 4.20
C ALA A 118 -6.05 5.85 5.16
N ALA A 119 -6.45 6.23 6.39
CA ALA A 119 -5.54 6.72 7.42
C ALA A 119 -4.61 5.65 8.02
N GLY A 120 -4.87 4.37 7.74
CA GLY A 120 -4.10 3.22 8.22
C GLY A 120 -3.31 2.51 7.14
N LEU A 121 -3.25 3.05 5.92
CA LEU A 121 -2.44 2.50 4.85
C LEU A 121 -0.95 2.54 5.27
N PRO A 122 -0.24 1.40 5.28
CA PRO A 122 1.16 1.38 5.68
C PRO A 122 2.02 2.21 4.72
N ALA A 123 2.98 2.96 5.28
CA ALA A 123 4.05 3.50 4.46
C ALA A 123 4.92 2.35 3.91
N LEU A 124 5.51 2.55 2.73
CA LEU A 124 6.45 1.58 2.14
C LEU A 124 7.65 1.29 3.07
N THR A 125 8.05 2.24 3.90
CA THR A 125 9.13 2.07 4.88
C THR A 125 8.71 1.35 6.16
N ASP A 126 7.44 0.96 6.31
CA ASP A 126 6.96 0.20 7.47
C ASP A 126 7.68 -1.15 7.59
N PRO A 127 8.43 -1.40 8.69
CA PRO A 127 9.14 -2.66 8.88
C PRO A 127 8.23 -3.81 9.34
N THR A 128 6.94 -3.55 9.60
CA THR A 128 5.99 -4.56 10.06
C THR A 128 5.82 -5.65 9.01
N VAL A 129 5.97 -6.90 9.44
CA VAL A 129 5.69 -8.08 8.61
C VAL A 129 4.24 -8.48 8.81
N TYR A 130 3.50 -8.59 7.71
CA TYR A 130 2.12 -9.03 7.67
C TYR A 130 2.04 -10.41 7.03
N THR A 131 1.03 -11.19 7.41
CA THR A 131 0.64 -12.42 6.70
C THR A 131 -0.43 -12.07 5.67
N TRP A 132 -0.12 -12.16 4.38
CA TRP A 132 -0.99 -11.73 3.27
C TRP A 132 -1.84 -12.85 2.66
N GLY A 133 -1.77 -14.05 3.23
CA GLY A 133 -2.35 -15.27 2.70
C GLY A 133 -1.31 -16.39 2.67
N SER A 134 -1.44 -17.30 1.72
CA SER A 134 -0.50 -18.42 1.50
C SER A 134 -0.12 -18.50 0.03
N TYR A 135 1.12 -18.89 -0.26
CA TYR A 135 1.59 -19.11 -1.63
C TYR A 135 0.85 -20.28 -2.26
N ASP A 136 0.38 -20.09 -3.50
CA ASP A 136 -0.19 -21.21 -4.26
C ASP A 136 0.87 -22.29 -4.55
N GLY A 137 0.44 -23.54 -4.59
CA GLY A 137 1.31 -24.72 -4.74
C GLY A 137 2.00 -25.19 -3.45
N THR A 138 2.66 -24.31 -2.67
CA THR A 138 3.32 -24.73 -1.41
C THR A 138 2.42 -24.64 -0.19
N GLY A 139 1.50 -23.68 -0.16
CA GLY A 139 0.65 -23.37 0.99
C GLY A 139 1.35 -22.61 2.12
N ASP A 140 2.64 -22.30 1.97
CA ASP A 140 3.40 -21.54 2.98
C ASP A 140 2.83 -20.13 3.15
N PRO A 141 2.83 -19.57 4.37
CA PRO A 141 2.31 -18.22 4.59
C PRO A 141 3.14 -17.17 3.83
N ILE A 142 2.45 -16.19 3.26
CA ILE A 142 3.07 -15.02 2.63
C ILE A 142 3.38 -14.00 3.72
N GLU A 143 4.53 -14.13 4.36
CA GLU A 143 5.01 -13.22 5.40
C GLU A 143 5.94 -12.16 4.79
N LEU A 144 5.40 -10.97 4.54
CA LEU A 144 6.12 -9.87 3.85
C LEU A 144 5.85 -8.54 4.55
N THR A 145 6.83 -7.63 4.51
CA THR A 145 6.55 -6.20 4.78
C THR A 145 5.67 -5.61 3.69
N PHE A 146 5.11 -4.42 3.93
CA PHE A 146 4.25 -3.78 2.92
C PHE A 146 5.00 -3.51 1.61
N GLN A 147 6.22 -2.96 1.64
CA GLN A 147 7.05 -2.79 0.43
C GLN A 147 7.31 -4.12 -0.30
N GLN A 148 7.66 -5.17 0.43
CA GLN A 148 7.94 -6.47 -0.20
C GLN A 148 6.71 -7.09 -0.85
N TYR A 149 5.53 -6.89 -0.25
CA TYR A 149 4.27 -7.28 -0.87
C TYR A 149 3.96 -6.42 -2.09
N PHE A 150 4.14 -5.10 -1.97
CA PHE A 150 3.92 -4.14 -3.04
C PHE A 150 4.74 -4.48 -4.29
N ASP A 151 6.04 -4.69 -4.13
CA ASP A 151 6.96 -5.03 -5.22
C ASP A 151 6.68 -6.39 -5.87
N LYS A 152 5.95 -7.28 -5.18
CA LYS A 152 5.74 -8.66 -5.60
C LYS A 152 4.33 -8.94 -6.14
N PHE A 153 3.33 -8.22 -5.64
CA PHE A 153 1.92 -8.50 -5.90
C PHE A 153 1.09 -7.24 -6.19
N VAL A 154 1.70 -6.04 -6.23
CA VAL A 154 0.97 -4.81 -6.55
C VAL A 154 1.56 -4.13 -7.78
N TYR A 155 2.88 -3.98 -7.86
CA TYR A 155 3.53 -3.31 -8.97
C TYR A 155 4.83 -4.01 -9.38
N ASP A 156 4.73 -5.31 -9.66
CA ASP A 156 5.82 -6.13 -10.17
C ASP A 156 6.02 -6.00 -11.70
N LYS A 157 5.04 -5.42 -12.40
CA LYS A 157 5.09 -5.00 -13.81
C LYS A 157 4.70 -3.55 -13.99
N ASP A 158 4.98 -3.00 -15.18
CA ASP A 158 4.60 -1.63 -15.53
C ASP A 158 3.12 -1.55 -15.95
N PHE A 159 2.22 -1.81 -15.00
CA PHE A 159 0.78 -1.89 -15.24
C PHE A 159 0.14 -0.56 -15.70
N ILE A 160 0.84 0.58 -15.64
CA ILE A 160 0.34 1.82 -16.28
C ILE A 160 0.37 1.74 -17.81
N GLU A 161 1.24 0.90 -18.38
CA GLU A 161 1.40 0.66 -19.81
C GLU A 161 1.14 -0.85 -20.11
N PRO A 162 -0.07 -1.36 -19.85
CA PRO A 162 -0.38 -2.77 -20.05
C PRO A 162 -0.50 -3.10 -21.55
N GLU A 163 -0.47 -4.39 -21.88
CA GLU A 163 -0.78 -4.83 -23.24
C GLU A 163 -2.26 -4.61 -23.58
N THR A 164 -3.15 -4.87 -22.62
CA THR A 164 -4.59 -4.65 -22.77
C THR A 164 -5.21 -4.32 -21.43
N ILE A 165 -6.26 -3.50 -21.46
CA ILE A 165 -7.10 -3.20 -20.29
C ILE A 165 -8.44 -3.91 -20.46
N GLY A 166 -8.83 -4.71 -19.48
CA GLY A 166 -10.19 -5.23 -19.32
C GLY A 166 -11.05 -4.20 -18.61
N VAL A 167 -12.16 -3.82 -19.24
CA VAL A 167 -13.06 -2.76 -18.75
C VAL A 167 -14.35 -3.43 -18.30
N ASP A 168 -14.54 -3.52 -16.98
CA ASP A 168 -15.50 -4.39 -16.30
C ASP A 168 -15.43 -5.87 -16.73
N GLU A 169 -14.24 -6.31 -17.12
CA GLU A 169 -13.95 -7.64 -17.62
C GLU A 169 -12.59 -8.09 -17.08
N ILE A 170 -12.52 -9.32 -16.56
CA ILE A 170 -11.27 -9.95 -16.12
C ILE A 170 -10.74 -10.81 -17.28
N LYS A 171 -9.50 -10.54 -17.69
CA LYS A 171 -8.85 -11.12 -18.87
C LYS A 171 -8.05 -12.38 -18.55
N GLY A 172 -7.42 -12.42 -17.38
CA GLY A 172 -6.59 -13.55 -16.97
C GLY A 172 -7.40 -14.85 -16.87
N GLU A 173 -6.99 -15.87 -17.61
CA GLU A 173 -7.58 -17.21 -17.56
C GLU A 173 -6.61 -18.20 -16.92
N GLY A 174 -7.10 -19.02 -15.99
CA GLY A 174 -6.29 -20.01 -15.28
C GLY A 174 -7.11 -20.97 -14.44
N ASN A 175 -6.43 -21.69 -13.54
CA ASN A 175 -7.06 -22.68 -12.66
C ASN A 175 -7.74 -22.07 -11.44
N THR A 176 -7.45 -20.81 -11.12
CA THR A 176 -7.97 -20.11 -9.95
C THR A 176 -9.41 -19.66 -10.17
N LEU A 177 -10.30 -20.03 -9.25
CA LEU A 177 -11.68 -19.53 -9.25
C LEU A 177 -11.70 -18.05 -8.90
N VAL A 178 -12.03 -17.21 -9.87
CA VAL A 178 -12.20 -15.76 -9.65
C VAL A 178 -13.54 -15.50 -8.95
N ASN A 179 -13.50 -14.92 -7.75
CA ASN A 179 -14.69 -14.63 -6.92
C ASN A 179 -14.88 -13.12 -6.64
N ILE A 180 -14.20 -12.24 -7.38
CA ILE A 180 -14.21 -10.79 -7.13
C ILE A 180 -15.63 -10.22 -7.10
N LYS A 181 -16.50 -10.61 -8.04
CA LYS A 181 -17.91 -10.17 -8.07
C LYS A 181 -18.80 -10.84 -7.01
N ASP A 182 -18.36 -11.94 -6.40
CA ASP A 182 -19.08 -12.51 -5.25
C ASP A 182 -18.77 -11.70 -3.97
N VAL A 183 -17.52 -11.23 -3.84
CA VAL A 183 -17.07 -10.40 -2.70
C VAL A 183 -17.52 -8.95 -2.85
N PHE A 184 -17.45 -8.40 -4.07
CA PHE A 184 -17.79 -7.02 -4.41
C PHE A 184 -18.86 -6.99 -5.52
N PRO A 185 -20.13 -7.30 -5.20
CA PRO A 185 -21.17 -7.53 -6.21
C PRO A 185 -21.54 -6.31 -7.06
N ASN A 186 -21.31 -5.10 -6.56
CA ASN A 186 -21.62 -3.86 -7.26
C ASN A 186 -20.37 -3.14 -7.79
N SER A 187 -19.20 -3.79 -7.72
CA SER A 187 -17.95 -3.20 -8.19
C SER A 187 -17.90 -3.05 -9.71
N TYR A 188 -17.06 -2.14 -10.15
CA TYR A 188 -16.51 -2.08 -11.49
C TYR A 188 -15.05 -2.54 -11.45
N VAL A 189 -14.62 -3.36 -12.41
CA VAL A 189 -13.24 -3.86 -12.43
C VAL A 189 -12.44 -3.27 -13.60
N MET A 190 -11.20 -2.89 -13.33
CA MET A 190 -10.22 -2.51 -14.35
C MET A 190 -9.05 -3.49 -14.26
N ASP A 191 -8.89 -4.31 -15.29
CA ASP A 191 -7.87 -5.37 -15.34
C ASP A 191 -6.72 -4.99 -16.28
N TYR A 192 -5.56 -4.66 -15.71
CA TYR A 192 -4.35 -4.28 -16.43
C TYR A 192 -3.54 -5.54 -16.72
N TYR A 193 -3.63 -6.04 -17.95
CA TYR A 193 -3.20 -7.40 -18.32
C TYR A 193 -1.99 -7.42 -19.25
N PHE A 194 -1.12 -8.40 -19.02
CA PHE A 194 -0.06 -8.85 -19.92
C PHE A 194 -0.26 -10.32 -20.27
N SER A 195 -0.23 -10.67 -21.56
CA SER A 195 -0.48 -12.05 -22.01
C SER A 195 0.68 -13.04 -21.78
N GLY A 196 1.82 -12.55 -21.29
CA GLY A 196 3.04 -13.29 -21.05
C GLY A 196 4.28 -12.49 -21.48
N PHE A 197 5.46 -12.91 -21.04
CA PHE A 197 6.71 -12.15 -21.23
C PHE A 197 7.78 -12.97 -21.97
N ASP A 198 7.87 -14.27 -21.68
CA ASP A 198 8.81 -15.19 -22.31
C ASP A 198 8.07 -16.32 -23.03
N ALA A 199 8.29 -16.36 -24.35
CA ALA A 199 7.67 -17.31 -25.25
C ALA A 199 7.90 -18.79 -24.85
N GLN A 200 8.94 -19.11 -24.08
CA GLN A 200 9.19 -20.47 -23.61
C GLN A 200 8.08 -20.99 -22.67
N TYR A 201 7.40 -20.09 -21.97
CA TYR A 201 6.32 -20.43 -21.04
C TYR A 201 4.95 -20.52 -21.73
N ASN A 202 4.86 -20.24 -23.03
CA ASN A 202 3.63 -20.36 -23.82
C ASN A 202 2.43 -19.63 -23.18
N GLY A 203 2.66 -18.45 -22.59
CA GLY A 203 1.64 -17.66 -21.91
C GLY A 203 1.32 -18.12 -20.48
N MET A 204 1.99 -19.15 -19.94
CA MET A 204 1.87 -19.51 -18.51
C MET A 204 2.64 -18.57 -17.57
N ASP A 205 3.05 -17.41 -18.08
CA ASP A 205 3.68 -16.31 -17.36
C ASP A 205 2.88 -15.00 -17.56
N TRP A 206 1.59 -15.10 -17.93
CA TRP A 206 0.68 -13.96 -17.94
C TRP A 206 0.50 -13.41 -16.53
N GLU A 207 0.29 -12.10 -16.45
CA GLU A 207 0.08 -11.38 -15.19
C GLU A 207 -0.94 -10.25 -15.38
N SER A 208 -1.65 -9.93 -14.30
CA SER A 208 -2.74 -8.98 -14.23
C SER A 208 -2.75 -8.26 -12.90
N LEU A 209 -2.99 -6.95 -12.94
CA LEU A 209 -3.39 -6.18 -11.76
C LEU A 209 -4.84 -5.74 -11.94
N ILE A 210 -5.71 -6.19 -11.04
CA ILE A 210 -7.14 -5.89 -11.09
C ILE A 210 -7.46 -4.86 -10.01
N LEU A 211 -7.92 -3.68 -10.43
CA LEU A 211 -8.49 -2.68 -9.54
C LEU A 211 -9.99 -2.93 -9.41
N VAL A 212 -10.46 -3.04 -8.17
CA VAL A 212 -11.88 -3.20 -7.84
C VAL A 212 -12.38 -1.86 -7.31
N LEU A 213 -13.25 -1.23 -8.09
CA LEU A 213 -13.74 0.13 -7.86
C LEU A 213 -15.20 0.07 -7.44
N GLU A 214 -15.58 0.90 -6.48
CA GLU A 214 -16.97 1.03 -6.04
C GLU A 214 -17.34 2.51 -5.89
N GLU A 215 -18.59 2.81 -6.20
CA GLU A 215 -19.16 4.15 -6.11
C GLU A 215 -19.77 4.40 -4.73
N LEU A 216 -19.56 5.61 -4.22
CA LEU A 216 -20.17 6.13 -3.00
C LEU A 216 -20.48 7.62 -3.19
N ASP A 217 -21.75 7.98 -3.06
CA ASP A 217 -22.25 9.37 -3.09
C ASP A 217 -21.77 10.19 -4.32
N GLY A 218 -21.67 9.55 -5.49
CA GLY A 218 -21.27 10.14 -6.76
C GLY A 218 -19.76 10.15 -7.02
N ALA A 219 -18.97 9.57 -6.13
CA ALA A 219 -17.52 9.45 -6.26
C ALA A 219 -17.07 7.98 -6.34
N TRP A 220 -15.99 7.72 -7.05
CA TRP A 220 -15.44 6.38 -7.25
C TRP A 220 -14.16 6.16 -6.45
N TYR A 221 -14.11 5.01 -5.79
CA TYR A 221 -13.02 4.63 -4.89
C TYR A 221 -12.51 3.22 -5.18
N VAL A 222 -11.24 2.97 -4.90
CA VAL A 222 -10.67 1.61 -4.91
C VAL A 222 -10.98 0.92 -3.58
N SER A 223 -11.60 -0.26 -3.69
CA SER A 223 -11.96 -1.12 -2.56
C SER A 223 -11.09 -2.38 -2.49
N ALA A 224 -10.49 -2.81 -3.60
CA ALA A 224 -9.48 -3.84 -3.61
C ALA A 224 -8.43 -3.65 -4.71
N ILE A 225 -7.19 -4.07 -4.41
CA ILE A 225 -6.14 -4.33 -5.39
C ILE A 225 -5.87 -5.83 -5.36
N VAL A 226 -6.02 -6.47 -6.52
CA VAL A 226 -5.98 -7.91 -6.65
C VAL A 226 -4.96 -8.28 -7.72
N HIS A 227 -3.92 -9.01 -7.33
CA HIS A 227 -3.00 -9.61 -8.29
C HIS A 227 -3.64 -10.85 -8.91
N SER A 228 -3.31 -11.11 -10.17
CA SER A 228 -3.67 -12.36 -10.82
C SER A 228 -2.54 -12.78 -11.74
N GLN A 229 -2.24 -14.06 -11.73
CA GLN A 229 -1.19 -14.62 -12.57
C GLN A 229 -1.49 -16.10 -12.79
N TRP A 230 -0.78 -16.71 -13.74
CA TRP A 230 -0.77 -18.16 -13.81
C TRP A 230 -0.21 -18.77 -12.51
N THR A 231 -0.93 -19.75 -11.98
CA THR A 231 -0.53 -20.54 -10.80
C THR A 231 -0.64 -22.04 -11.08
N ILE A 232 -0.07 -22.89 -10.21
CA ILE A 232 0.20 -24.32 -10.44
C ILE A 232 -0.55 -25.20 -9.45
#